data_AF-A0A661I3Q3-F1
#
_entry.id   AF-A0A661I3Q3-F1
#
_cell.length_a   1.000
_cell.length_b   1.000
_cell.length_c   1.000
_cell.angle_alpha   90.00
_cell.angle_beta   90.00
_cell.angle_gamma   90.00
#
_symmetry.space_group_name_H-M   'P 1'
#
loop_
_entity.id
_entity.type
_entity.pdbx_description
1 polymer ?
#
loop_
_entity_poly.entity_id
_entity_poly.type
_entity_poly.pdbx_seq_one_letter_code
_entity_poly.pdbx_strand_id
1 'polypeptide(L)'
;MSENNEELRKTEIIEIEEGELEDELIDELQDEIFDNLKDAMIKESRLLKRYYDFCFEYNSFEFDEMGMNMEEAEEVLQRANKIRDILMSNISNITKYEFASIKTDEVYYKILFDIIIEDGTKHCIIEVDIDSFDLEVY
;
A
#
# COMPACT_ATOMS: atom_id res chain seq x y z
N MET A 1 26.32 -60.69 27.18
CA MET A 1 25.17 -59.80 27.35
C MET A 1 25.66 -58.39 27.08
N SER A 2 25.39 -57.88 25.88
CA SER A 2 25.69 -56.53 25.47
C SER A 2 24.57 -56.15 24.51
N GLU A 3 23.50 -55.61 25.08
CA GLU A 3 22.42 -54.98 24.35
C GLU A 3 22.99 -53.67 23.79
N ASN A 4 23.31 -53.66 22.49
CA ASN A 4 23.63 -52.43 21.79
C ASN A 4 22.31 -51.75 21.43
N ASN A 5 22.09 -50.60 22.08
CA ASN A 5 21.18 -49.55 21.66
C ASN A 5 21.43 -49.20 20.19
N GLU A 6 20.42 -49.42 19.35
CA GLU A 6 20.34 -48.76 18.05
C GLU A 6 19.04 -47.96 18.05
N GLU A 7 19.16 -46.75 18.60
CA GLU A 7 18.13 -45.73 18.67
C GLU A 7 17.92 -45.19 17.25
N LEU A 8 16.96 -45.79 16.54
CA LEU A 8 16.48 -45.34 15.24
C LEU A 8 15.90 -43.93 15.38
N ARG A 9 16.71 -42.91 15.08
CA ARG A 9 16.22 -41.57 14.79
C ARG A 9 15.37 -41.64 13.51
N LYS A 10 14.06 -41.70 13.68
CA LYS A 10 13.13 -41.36 12.61
C LYS A 10 13.29 -39.87 12.33
N THR A 11 13.95 -39.55 11.24
CA THR A 11 13.81 -38.23 10.62
C THR A 11 12.46 -38.26 9.93
N GLU A 12 11.45 -37.66 10.55
CA GLU A 12 10.20 -37.33 9.87
C GLU A 12 10.54 -36.32 8.79
N ILE A 13 10.49 -36.77 7.54
CA ILE A 13 10.49 -35.90 6.38
C ILE A 13 9.05 -35.39 6.30
N ILE A 14 8.87 -34.12 6.62
CA ILE A 14 7.59 -33.42 6.39
C ILE A 14 7.55 -33.17 4.89
N GLU A 15 6.72 -33.93 4.16
CA GLU A 15 6.37 -33.64 2.78
C GLU A 15 5.41 -32.45 2.81
N ILE A 16 5.93 -31.25 2.56
CA ILE A 16 5.11 -30.06 2.29
C ILE A 16 4.76 -30.13 0.81
N GLU A 17 3.47 -30.06 0.47
CA GLU A 17 3.02 -30.09 -0.93
C GLU A 17 3.52 -28.80 -1.64
N GLU A 18 4.03 -28.92 -2.87
CA GLU A 18 4.64 -27.79 -3.60
C GLU A 18 3.71 -26.57 -3.70
N GLY A 19 2.38 -26.77 -3.72
CA GLY A 19 1.40 -25.68 -3.72
C GLY A 19 1.26 -24.94 -2.39
N GLU A 20 1.45 -25.60 -1.25
CA GLU A 20 1.40 -24.96 0.07
C GLU A 20 2.63 -24.05 0.29
N LEU A 21 3.79 -24.46 -0.25
CA LEU A 21 5.03 -23.68 -0.22
C LEU A 21 4.98 -22.43 -1.10
N GLU A 22 4.32 -22.48 -2.26
CA GLU A 22 4.12 -21.31 -3.12
C GLU A 22 3.18 -20.29 -2.47
N ASP A 23 2.10 -20.74 -1.84
CA ASP A 23 1.13 -19.87 -1.16
C ASP A 23 1.78 -19.17 0.06
N GLU A 24 2.56 -19.89 0.88
CA GLU A 24 3.27 -19.30 2.04
C GLU A 24 4.27 -18.21 1.61
N LEU A 25 4.99 -18.40 0.49
CA LEU A 25 5.94 -17.41 -0.03
C LEU A 25 5.24 -16.14 -0.56
N ILE A 26 4.04 -16.27 -1.13
CA ILE A 26 3.25 -15.12 -1.59
C ILE A 26 2.78 -14.28 -0.40
N ASP A 27 2.35 -14.92 0.68
CA ASP A 27 1.92 -14.25 1.91
C ASP A 27 3.08 -13.53 2.59
N GLU A 28 4.25 -14.18 2.71
CA GLU A 28 5.45 -13.55 3.29
C GLU A 28 5.89 -12.30 2.50
N LEU A 29 5.86 -12.37 1.16
CA LEU A 29 6.20 -11.23 0.31
C LEU A 29 5.18 -10.09 0.46
N GLN A 30 3.89 -10.42 0.56
CA GLN A 30 2.84 -9.43 0.74
C GLN A 30 2.98 -8.69 2.08
N ASP A 31 3.29 -9.42 3.15
CA ASP A 31 3.55 -8.85 4.47
C ASP A 31 4.79 -7.94 4.47
N GLU A 32 5.87 -8.35 3.79
CA GLU A 32 7.07 -7.51 3.64
C GLU A 32 6.76 -6.20 2.90
N ILE A 33 6.01 -6.27 1.80
CA ILE A 33 5.60 -5.09 1.04
C ILE A 33 4.75 -4.17 1.91
N PHE A 34 3.77 -4.74 2.62
CA PHE A 34 2.89 -4.00 3.52
C PHE A 34 3.69 -3.26 4.59
N ASP A 35 4.59 -3.93 5.29
CA ASP A 35 5.39 -3.33 6.36
C ASP A 35 6.30 -2.22 5.85
N ASN A 36 7.00 -2.45 4.72
CA ASN A 36 7.88 -1.45 4.11
C ASN A 36 7.12 -0.19 3.68
N LEU A 37 5.95 -0.37 3.06
CA LEU A 37 5.09 0.74 2.64
C LEU A 37 4.51 1.49 3.84
N LYS A 38 4.00 0.77 4.84
CA LYS A 38 3.44 1.35 6.06
C LYS A 38 4.47 2.21 6.80
N ASP A 39 5.68 1.70 6.96
CA ASP A 39 6.78 2.45 7.59
C ASP A 39 7.16 3.72 6.79
N ALA A 40 7.17 3.63 5.45
CA ALA A 40 7.42 4.78 4.60
C ALA A 40 6.28 5.82 4.70
N MET A 41 5.02 5.37 4.75
CA MET A 41 3.84 6.24 4.89
C MET A 41 3.80 6.96 6.23
N ILE A 42 4.17 6.30 7.33
CA ILE A 42 4.27 6.93 8.65
C ILE A 42 5.26 8.10 8.62
N LYS A 43 6.41 7.92 7.95
CA LYS A 43 7.43 8.98 7.79
C LYS A 43 6.89 10.15 6.97
N GLU A 44 6.00 9.89 6.02
CA GLU A 44 5.36 10.89 5.16
C GLU A 44 3.95 11.31 5.63
N SER A 45 3.59 11.05 6.89
CA SER A 45 2.27 11.38 7.49
C SER A 45 1.82 12.83 7.27
N ARG A 46 2.76 13.78 7.19
CA ARG A 46 2.45 15.19 6.88
C ARG A 46 1.92 15.39 5.47
N LEU A 47 2.40 14.61 4.50
CA LEU A 47 1.89 14.67 3.12
C LEU A 47 0.53 13.98 3.01
N LEU A 48 0.35 12.83 3.67
CA LEU A 48 -0.96 12.16 3.76
C LEU A 48 -2.03 13.11 4.31
N LYS A 49 -1.75 13.79 5.43
CA LYS A 49 -2.67 14.78 5.99
C LYS A 49 -3.01 15.91 5.02
N ARG A 50 -2.01 16.45 4.31
CA ARG A 50 -2.26 17.50 3.31
C ARG A 50 -3.05 17.00 2.11
N TYR A 51 -2.86 15.75 1.72
CA TYR A 51 -3.65 15.11 0.68
C TYR A 51 -5.12 15.02 1.10
N TYR A 52 -5.37 14.53 2.33
CA TYR A 52 -6.72 14.51 2.92
C TYR A 52 -7.35 15.90 2.94
N ASP A 53 -6.63 16.93 3.43
CA ASP A 53 -7.15 18.29 3.52
C ASP A 53 -7.63 18.80 2.14
N PHE A 54 -6.85 18.56 1.07
CA PHE A 54 -7.26 18.96 -0.28
C PHE A 54 -8.42 18.14 -0.83
N CYS A 55 -8.48 16.83 -0.56
CA CYS A 55 -9.61 16.02 -1.00
C CYS A 55 -10.90 16.39 -0.24
N PHE A 56 -10.80 16.71 1.06
CA PHE A 56 -11.91 17.20 1.86
C PHE A 56 -12.40 18.57 1.36
N GLU A 57 -11.47 19.47 1.04
CA GLU A 57 -11.78 20.75 0.41
C GLU A 57 -12.46 20.55 -0.95
N TYR A 58 -11.96 19.63 -1.79
CA TYR A 58 -12.57 19.27 -3.08
C TYR A 58 -14.02 18.80 -2.91
N ASN A 59 -14.26 17.88 -1.96
CA ASN A 59 -15.60 17.37 -1.68
C ASN A 59 -16.58 18.48 -1.28
N SER A 60 -16.11 19.55 -0.63
CA SER A 60 -16.97 20.68 -0.30
C SER A 60 -17.53 21.43 -1.52
N PHE A 61 -16.87 21.33 -2.69
CA PHE A 61 -17.36 21.91 -3.94
C PHE A 61 -18.36 21.01 -4.67
N GLU A 62 -18.16 19.69 -4.66
CA GLU A 62 -19.11 18.71 -5.25
C GLU A 62 -20.50 18.79 -4.60
N PHE A 63 -20.56 19.14 -3.30
CA PHE A 63 -21.82 19.28 -2.55
C PHE A 63 -22.36 20.71 -2.45
N ASP A 64 -21.74 21.69 -3.10
CA ASP A 64 -22.28 23.06 -3.19
C ASP A 64 -23.35 23.12 -4.29
N GLU A 65 -24.63 23.23 -3.89
CA GLU A 65 -25.84 23.14 -4.75
C GLU A 65 -25.87 24.12 -5.93
N MET A 66 -24.94 25.09 -5.99
CA MET A 66 -24.91 26.16 -6.97
C MET A 66 -24.00 25.88 -8.18
N GLY A 67 -23.11 24.88 -8.14
CA GLY A 67 -22.24 24.50 -9.27
C GLY A 67 -21.34 25.64 -9.80
N MET A 68 -21.14 26.70 -9.01
CA MET A 68 -20.51 27.96 -9.47
C MET A 68 -18.97 27.95 -9.42
N ASN A 69 -18.34 26.91 -8.85
CA ASN A 69 -16.90 26.92 -8.53
C ASN A 69 -16.10 25.75 -9.15
N MET A 70 -16.49 25.25 -10.34
CA MET A 70 -15.77 24.12 -10.97
C MET A 70 -14.28 24.40 -11.24
N GLU A 71 -13.92 25.64 -11.58
CA GLU A 71 -12.51 26.03 -11.81
C GLU A 71 -11.70 25.95 -10.50
N GLU A 72 -12.28 26.38 -9.38
CA GLU A 72 -11.65 26.28 -8.05
C GLU A 72 -11.54 24.82 -7.59
N ALA A 73 -12.56 24.01 -7.86
CA ALA A 73 -12.53 22.57 -7.57
C ALA A 73 -11.40 21.87 -8.34
N GLU A 74 -11.24 22.18 -9.63
CA GLU A 74 -10.14 21.63 -10.44
C GLU A 74 -8.77 22.04 -9.91
N GLU A 75 -8.60 23.30 -9.47
CA GLU A 75 -7.35 23.74 -8.83
C GLU A 75 -7.03 22.95 -7.55
N VAL A 76 -8.04 22.68 -6.73
CA VAL A 76 -7.87 21.91 -5.48
C VAL A 76 -7.52 20.46 -5.79
N LEU A 77 -8.17 19.83 -6.79
CA LEU A 77 -7.83 18.48 -7.24
C LEU A 77 -6.40 18.41 -7.79
N GLN A 78 -5.95 19.42 -8.55
CA GLN A 78 -4.56 19.50 -9.02
C GLN A 78 -3.57 19.60 -7.85
N ARG A 79 -3.92 20.29 -6.76
CA ARG A 79 -3.09 20.34 -5.54
C ARG A 79 -3.06 18.99 -4.84
N ALA A 80 -4.18 18.28 -4.73
CA ALA A 80 -4.21 16.92 -4.19
C ALA A 80 -3.31 15.97 -4.99
N ASN A 81 -3.44 15.97 -6.32
CA ASN A 81 -2.60 15.19 -7.23
C ASN A 81 -1.11 15.50 -7.05
N LYS A 82 -0.76 16.79 -6.93
CA LYS A 82 0.63 17.20 -6.70
C LYS A 82 1.18 16.69 -5.36
N ILE A 83 0.39 16.72 -4.29
CA ILE A 83 0.80 16.17 -3.00
C ILE A 83 0.99 14.66 -3.08
N ARG A 84 0.06 13.95 -3.74
CA ARG A 84 0.21 12.51 -4.00
C ARG A 84 1.50 12.21 -4.75
N ASP A 85 1.80 12.94 -5.82
CA ASP A 85 3.00 12.66 -6.62
C ASP A 85 4.29 12.85 -5.82
N ILE A 86 4.33 13.87 -4.94
CA ILE A 86 5.45 14.07 -4.01
C ILE A 86 5.53 12.93 -2.98
N LEU A 87 4.39 12.53 -2.40
CA LEU A 87 4.29 11.42 -1.47
C LEU A 87 4.82 10.12 -2.11
N MET A 88 4.32 9.76 -3.29
CA MET A 88 4.73 8.55 -3.99
C MET A 88 6.20 8.61 -4.40
N SER A 89 6.71 9.76 -4.82
CA SER A 89 8.16 9.91 -5.09
C SER A 89 9.00 9.70 -3.82
N ASN A 90 8.58 10.23 -2.67
CA ASN A 90 9.29 10.03 -1.41
C ASN A 90 9.27 8.57 -0.96
N ILE A 91 8.09 7.92 -1.02
CA ILE A 91 7.96 6.50 -0.66
C ILE A 91 8.82 5.63 -1.59
N SER A 92 8.83 5.92 -2.89
CA SER A 92 9.66 5.19 -3.87
C SER A 92 11.15 5.33 -3.54
N ASN A 93 11.60 6.52 -3.14
CA ASN A 93 12.99 6.71 -2.71
C ASN A 93 13.35 5.94 -1.43
N ILE A 94 12.40 5.79 -0.49
CA ILE A 94 12.60 5.08 0.79
C ILE A 94 12.63 3.57 0.57
N THR A 95 11.63 3.06 -0.14
CA THR A 95 11.38 1.61 -0.32
C THR A 95 12.13 1.02 -1.51
N LYS A 96 12.52 1.87 -2.48
CA LYS A 96 13.06 1.53 -3.79
C LYS A 96 12.07 0.80 -4.71
N TYR A 97 10.79 0.76 -4.34
CA TYR A 97 9.75 0.26 -5.22
C TYR A 97 9.51 1.20 -6.40
N GLU A 98 9.28 0.61 -7.56
CA GLU A 98 8.80 1.33 -8.73
C GLU A 98 7.27 1.30 -8.74
N PHE A 99 6.65 2.48 -8.86
CA PHE A 99 5.21 2.62 -8.85
C PHE A 99 4.66 2.84 -10.26
N ALA A 100 3.57 2.16 -10.56
CA ALA A 100 2.81 2.30 -11.80
C ALA A 100 1.32 2.57 -11.51
N SER A 101 0.58 2.97 -12.54
CA SER A 101 -0.88 3.12 -12.51
C SER A 101 -1.46 4.00 -11.38
N ILE A 102 -0.68 4.97 -10.88
CA ILE A 102 -1.08 5.83 -9.76
C ILE A 102 -2.35 6.61 -10.11
N LYS A 103 -3.40 6.46 -9.29
CA LYS A 103 -4.70 7.13 -9.40
C LYS A 103 -5.14 7.67 -8.05
N THR A 104 -5.99 8.68 -8.10
CA THR A 104 -6.66 9.27 -6.94
C THR A 104 -8.15 8.97 -7.05
N ASP A 105 -8.74 8.65 -5.92
CA ASP A 105 -10.17 8.72 -5.69
C ASP A 105 -10.41 9.77 -4.59
N GLU A 106 -10.62 11.01 -5.02
CA GLU A 106 -10.76 12.17 -4.15
C GLU A 106 -12.03 12.13 -3.29
N VAL A 107 -13.08 11.47 -3.77
CA VAL A 107 -14.36 11.35 -3.05
C VAL A 107 -14.21 10.45 -1.83
N TYR A 108 -13.47 9.34 -1.99
CA TYR A 108 -13.21 8.38 -0.92
C TYR A 108 -11.83 8.54 -0.26
N TYR A 109 -11.11 9.62 -0.57
CA TYR A 109 -9.79 9.91 0.00
C TYR A 109 -8.75 8.81 -0.25
N LYS A 110 -8.84 8.11 -1.40
CA LYS A 110 -7.96 6.97 -1.71
C LYS A 110 -6.87 7.30 -2.72
N ILE A 111 -5.74 6.62 -2.58
CA ILE A 111 -4.68 6.55 -3.58
C ILE A 111 -4.54 5.09 -3.99
N LEU A 112 -4.67 4.81 -5.28
CA LEU A 112 -4.53 3.48 -5.85
C LEU A 112 -3.28 3.44 -6.70
N PHE A 113 -2.46 2.41 -6.56
CA PHE A 113 -1.22 2.28 -7.33
C PHE A 113 -0.77 0.83 -7.41
N ASP A 114 0.08 0.55 -8.38
CA ASP A 114 0.71 -0.75 -8.56
C ASP A 114 2.18 -0.64 -8.16
N ILE A 115 2.71 -1.70 -7.56
CA ILE A 115 4.14 -1.90 -7.31
C ILE A 115 4.65 -2.93 -8.29
N ILE A 116 5.75 -2.60 -8.97
CA ILE A 116 6.45 -3.54 -9.84
C ILE A 116 7.45 -4.33 -8.99
N ILE A 117 7.30 -5.67 -8.99
CA ILE A 117 8.19 -6.63 -8.32
C ILE A 117 8.73 -7.64 -9.34
N GLU A 118 9.73 -8.44 -8.96
CA GLU A 118 10.42 -9.35 -9.90
C GLU A 118 9.46 -10.32 -10.60
N ASP A 119 8.46 -10.82 -9.89
CA ASP A 119 7.52 -11.84 -10.38
C ASP A 119 6.13 -11.30 -10.74
N GLY A 120 5.96 -9.98 -10.83
CA GLY A 120 4.70 -9.39 -11.28
C GLY A 120 4.41 -7.99 -10.72
N THR A 121 3.14 -7.76 -10.42
CA THR A 121 2.66 -6.50 -9.87
C THR A 121 1.76 -6.75 -8.67
N LYS A 122 1.93 -5.93 -7.63
CA LYS A 122 1.03 -5.91 -6.48
C LYS A 122 0.20 -4.64 -6.49
N HIS A 123 -1.10 -4.79 -6.26
CA HIS A 123 -2.04 -3.68 -6.24
C HIS A 123 -2.17 -3.15 -4.82
N CYS A 124 -2.02 -1.85 -4.65
CA CYS A 124 -2.05 -1.21 -3.36
C CYS A 124 -3.12 -0.12 -3.31
N ILE A 125 -3.77 -0.02 -2.16
CA ILE A 125 -4.76 1.02 -1.87
C ILE A 125 -4.38 1.66 -0.55
N ILE A 126 -4.30 3.00 -0.53
CA ILE A 126 -4.21 3.78 0.69
C ILE A 126 -5.54 4.51 0.85
N GLU A 127 -6.22 4.31 1.96
CA GLU A 127 -7.34 5.14 2.40
C GLU A 127 -6.83 6.11 3.46
N VAL A 128 -7.02 7.41 3.23
CA VAL A 128 -6.47 8.46 4.10
C VAL A 128 -7.56 9.08 4.94
N ASP A 129 -7.35 9.08 6.26
CA ASP A 129 -8.18 9.76 7.25
C ASP A 129 -7.48 11.02 7.77
N ILE A 130 -8.20 11.82 8.57
CA ILE A 130 -7.73 13.08 9.14
C ILE A 130 -6.38 12.98 9.87
N ASP A 131 -6.15 11.87 10.59
CA ASP A 131 -4.96 11.63 11.41
C ASP A 131 -4.43 10.18 11.29
N SER A 132 -4.95 9.37 10.36
CA SER A 132 -4.57 7.97 10.14
C SER A 132 -4.62 7.60 8.66
N PHE A 133 -4.19 6.39 8.35
CA PHE A 133 -4.40 5.78 7.04
C PHE A 133 -4.55 4.26 7.20
N ASP A 134 -5.31 3.67 6.29
CA ASP A 134 -5.37 2.23 6.09
C ASP A 134 -4.65 1.88 4.78
N LEU A 135 -3.91 0.77 4.80
CA LEU A 135 -3.16 0.26 3.65
C LEU A 135 -3.64 -1.16 3.35
N GLU A 136 -3.87 -1.44 2.07
CA GLU A 136 -4.18 -2.77 1.58
C GLU A 136 -3.21 -3.13 0.44
N VAL A 137 -2.78 -4.40 0.39
CA VAL A 137 -1.89 -4.95 -0.63
C VAL A 137 -2.51 -6.25 -1.15
N TYR A 138 -2.62 -6.38 -2.47
CA TYR A 138 -3.23 -7.50 -3.18
C TYR A 138 -2.28 -8.04 -4.26
#